data_AF-A0A1E4JJ43-F1
#
_entry.id   AF-A0A1E4JJ43-F1
#
_cell.length_a   1.000
_cell.length_b   1.000
_cell.length_c   1.000
_cell.angle_alpha   90.00
_cell.angle_beta   90.00
_cell.angle_gamma   90.00
#
_symmetry.space_group_name_H-M   'P 1'
#
loop_
_entity.id
_entity.type
_entity.pdbx_description
1 polymer ?
#
loop_
_entity_poly.entity_id
_entity_poly.type
_entity_poly.pdbx_seq_one_letter_code
_entity_poly.pdbx_strand_id
1 'polypeptide(L)'
;MTSAAFPRSTPGLPLRSFVPRDRRWAALFGLFLAVLIAGLVQGQIAHGDRGITPINSSGDFLASGIAIDVTGDNPEDAREKGWREAQRKGWQQLYRKTNGSDGPALSDSVLDGIVTAIVVEKEQVGPRRYVATLGVQFDRVRAGQILGVSGRTLRSPPLLVIPVYSIDGIQQVFEQRSAWQRAWAEYNTGQSAIDYVRTAGTGADTLLLNPGQTGRRGRVWWRVILDQYGAADVLIPIARVEYSYPGGPVTGHFAARYSPDNRLIGAFTMTAPNAAAIPDMMEKAVARMDALYTQALAAGQLRTDAYLVLEKPVEKEDLPEDVATDDTVVAGETDTSLPTTAPAGLQTFTVQYASPDVESVSATERAVGGISGVQSAATSSLALGGMSVMRVTFRGDVGALKAALAARGFKVQEGGGQLRISR
;
A
#
# COMPACT_ATOMS: atom_id res chain seq x y z
N MET A 1 60.23 66.11 -4.29
CA MET A 1 61.20 65.03 -4.02
C MET A 1 60.49 63.71 -4.24
N THR A 2 60.86 63.04 -5.34
CA THR A 2 60.79 61.60 -5.62
C THR A 2 59.60 60.79 -5.06
N SER A 3 58.57 60.58 -5.89
CA SER A 3 57.70 59.41 -5.79
C SER A 3 58.04 58.46 -6.92
N ALA A 4 58.55 57.28 -6.55
CA ALA A 4 59.05 56.26 -7.46
C ALA A 4 57.92 55.65 -8.29
N ALA A 5 58.09 55.67 -9.61
CA ALA A 5 57.32 54.86 -10.55
C ALA A 5 58.14 53.60 -10.85
N PHE A 6 57.66 52.44 -10.42
CA PHE A 6 58.14 51.13 -10.88
C PHE A 6 57.07 50.48 -11.77
N PRO A 7 57.46 49.95 -12.94
CA PRO A 7 56.55 49.46 -13.96
C PRO A 7 55.91 48.11 -13.61
N ARG A 8 54.65 47.95 -14.03
CA ARG A 8 53.89 46.68 -14.02
C ARG A 8 54.61 45.64 -14.87
N SER A 9 55.07 44.56 -14.26
CA SER A 9 55.46 43.32 -14.94
C SER A 9 54.35 42.27 -14.76
N THR A 10 53.58 42.07 -15.82
CA THR A 10 52.70 40.91 -15.98
C THR A 10 53.54 39.72 -16.48
N PRO A 11 53.62 38.58 -15.77
CA PRO A 11 54.16 37.36 -16.35
C PRO A 11 53.10 36.71 -17.24
N GLY A 12 53.18 36.98 -18.54
CA GLY A 12 52.44 36.22 -19.55
C GLY A 12 53.01 34.82 -19.68
N LEU A 13 52.40 33.84 -19.02
CA LEU A 13 52.62 32.43 -19.32
C LEU A 13 51.99 32.12 -20.69
N PRO A 14 52.74 31.65 -21.70
CA PRO A 14 52.13 31.17 -22.92
C PRO A 14 51.45 29.84 -22.60
N LEU A 15 50.12 29.86 -22.47
CA LEU A 15 49.29 28.67 -22.60
C LEU A 15 49.44 28.15 -24.03
N ARG A 16 50.50 27.36 -24.27
CA ARG A 16 50.54 26.42 -25.38
C ARG A 16 49.38 25.46 -25.15
N SER A 17 48.29 25.70 -25.86
CA SER A 17 47.21 24.75 -26.04
C SER A 17 47.82 23.46 -26.60
N PHE A 18 48.03 22.47 -25.74
CA PHE A 18 48.19 21.09 -26.17
C PHE A 18 46.83 20.63 -26.70
N VAL A 19 46.56 20.97 -27.95
CA VAL A 19 45.49 20.35 -28.72
C VAL A 19 46.04 18.98 -29.13
N PRO A 20 45.51 17.85 -28.61
CA PRO A 20 45.92 16.55 -29.10
C PRO A 20 45.50 16.47 -30.58
N ARG A 21 46.51 16.39 -31.45
CA ARG A 21 46.39 16.35 -32.92
C ARG A 21 45.75 15.05 -33.43
N ASP A 22 45.45 14.12 -32.52
CA ASP A 22 44.80 12.86 -32.84
C ASP A 22 43.35 12.87 -32.37
N ARG A 23 42.44 13.05 -33.34
CA ARG A 23 40.96 12.92 -33.15
C ARG A 23 40.56 11.64 -32.41
N ARG A 24 41.40 10.60 -32.46
CA ARG A 24 41.23 9.32 -31.76
C ARG A 24 41.33 9.46 -30.24
N TRP A 25 42.23 10.29 -29.73
CA TRP A 25 42.39 10.52 -28.29
C TRP A 25 41.30 11.41 -27.72
N ALA A 26 40.85 12.42 -28.48
CA ALA A 26 39.68 13.23 -28.12
C ALA A 26 38.39 12.38 -28.09
N ALA A 27 38.24 11.44 -29.03
CA ALA A 27 37.11 10.50 -29.04
C ALA A 27 37.14 9.53 -27.85
N LEU A 28 38.32 9.00 -27.49
CA LEU A 28 38.49 8.13 -26.33
C LEU A 28 38.24 8.87 -25.01
N PHE A 29 38.69 10.12 -24.89
CA PHE A 29 38.44 10.94 -23.70
C PHE A 29 36.97 11.34 -23.60
N GLY A 30 36.32 11.65 -24.71
CA GLY A 30 34.88 11.89 -24.78
C GLY A 30 34.05 10.65 -24.43
N LEU A 31 34.47 9.47 -24.88
CA LEU A 31 33.82 8.20 -24.52
C LEU A 31 34.03 7.88 -23.03
N PHE A 32 35.23 8.08 -22.50
CA PHE A 32 35.50 7.90 -21.07
C PHE A 32 34.68 8.86 -20.21
N LEU A 33 34.60 10.14 -20.58
CA LEU A 33 33.77 11.13 -19.89
C LEU A 33 32.27 10.81 -20.02
N ALA A 34 31.81 10.31 -21.16
CA ALA A 34 30.43 9.86 -21.36
C ALA A 34 30.11 8.62 -20.51
N VAL A 35 31.04 7.68 -20.35
CA VAL A 35 30.90 6.52 -19.45
C VAL A 35 30.92 6.96 -17.98
N LEU A 36 31.70 7.98 -17.62
CA LEU A 36 31.76 8.50 -16.25
C LEU A 36 30.51 9.31 -15.89
N ILE A 37 29.96 10.08 -16.84
CA ILE A 37 28.68 10.79 -16.69
C ILE A 37 27.52 9.79 -16.71
N ALA A 38 27.55 8.77 -17.58
CA ALA A 38 26.57 7.68 -17.54
C ALA A 38 26.64 6.92 -16.21
N GLY A 39 27.83 6.70 -15.65
CA GLY A 39 28.02 6.09 -14.33
C GLY A 39 27.52 6.96 -13.17
N LEU A 40 27.64 8.28 -13.25
CA LEU A 40 27.10 9.23 -12.26
C LEU A 40 25.58 9.39 -12.36
N VAL A 41 25.00 9.29 -13.56
CA VAL A 41 23.54 9.30 -13.78
C VAL A 41 22.91 7.96 -13.36
N GLN A 42 23.61 6.83 -13.58
CA GLN A 42 23.20 5.52 -13.05
C GLN A 42 23.28 5.48 -11.51
N GLY A 43 24.20 6.25 -10.90
CA GLY A 43 24.39 6.32 -9.45
C GLY A 43 23.33 7.11 -8.67
N GLN A 44 22.49 7.90 -9.34
CA GLN A 44 21.33 8.59 -8.71
C GLN A 44 20.00 7.87 -8.93
N ILE A 45 20.01 6.74 -9.65
CA ILE A 45 18.89 5.81 -9.76
C ILE A 45 19.34 4.46 -9.17
N ALA A 46 19.75 4.46 -7.90
CA ALA A 46 19.74 3.25 -7.10
C ALA A 46 18.28 2.88 -6.73
N HIS A 47 17.45 2.64 -7.74
CA HIS A 47 16.25 1.82 -7.61
C HIS A 47 16.74 0.36 -7.59
N GLY A 48 16.88 -0.25 -6.41
CA GLY A 48 17.49 -1.59 -6.39
C GLY A 48 17.22 -2.52 -5.21
N ASP A 49 16.88 -2.04 -4.01
CA ASP A 49 16.75 -2.95 -2.84
C ASP A 49 15.70 -2.53 -1.81
N ARG A 50 14.61 -1.90 -2.26
CA ARG A 50 13.46 -1.59 -1.39
C ARG A 50 12.23 -2.35 -1.83
N GLY A 51 11.46 -2.77 -0.84
CA GLY A 51 10.21 -3.47 -1.05
C GLY A 51 10.36 -4.94 -1.44
N ILE A 52 9.36 -5.74 -1.06
CA ILE A 52 9.21 -7.15 -1.43
C ILE A 52 7.77 -7.29 -1.89
N THR A 53 7.57 -7.59 -3.17
CA THR A 53 6.22 -7.77 -3.72
C THR A 53 5.57 -8.98 -3.06
N PRO A 54 4.39 -8.83 -2.44
CA PRO A 54 3.68 -9.96 -1.85
C PRO A 54 3.33 -11.00 -2.92
N ILE A 55 3.40 -12.27 -2.55
CA ILE A 55 2.89 -13.34 -3.41
C ILE A 55 1.38 -13.21 -3.50
N ASN A 56 0.84 -13.34 -4.72
CA ASN A 56 -0.61 -13.43 -4.86
C ASN A 56 -1.05 -14.79 -4.31
N SER A 57 -1.71 -14.76 -3.16
CA SER A 57 -2.20 -15.96 -2.49
C SER A 57 -3.60 -16.26 -3.01
N SER A 58 -3.72 -17.19 -3.96
CA SER A 58 -5.02 -17.73 -4.31
C SER A 58 -5.64 -18.35 -3.05
N GLY A 59 -6.93 -18.11 -2.83
CA GLY A 59 -7.67 -18.60 -1.67
C GLY A 59 -7.80 -20.12 -1.59
N ASP A 60 -7.16 -20.88 -2.47
CA ASP A 60 -7.41 -22.30 -2.68
C ASP A 60 -6.78 -23.16 -1.58
N PHE A 61 -7.41 -24.28 -1.20
CA PHE A 61 -6.87 -25.23 -0.25
C PHE A 61 -5.64 -25.95 -0.81
N LEU A 62 -4.53 -25.96 -0.09
CA LEU A 62 -3.30 -26.64 -0.52
C LEU A 62 -3.03 -27.89 0.32
N ALA A 63 -2.88 -29.03 -0.35
CA ALA A 63 -2.30 -30.25 0.20
C ALA A 63 -0.89 -30.43 -0.40
N SER A 64 0.15 -30.26 0.40
CA SER A 64 1.56 -30.34 -0.02
C SER A 64 2.25 -31.62 0.46
N GLY A 65 3.42 -31.92 -0.14
CA GLY A 65 4.25 -33.05 0.26
C GLY A 65 3.68 -34.43 -0.09
N ILE A 66 2.89 -34.53 -1.17
CA ILE A 66 2.28 -35.80 -1.59
C ILE A 66 3.31 -36.60 -2.38
N ALA A 67 3.84 -37.66 -1.77
CA ALA A 67 4.76 -38.57 -2.41
C ALA A 67 4.03 -39.55 -3.34
N ILE A 68 4.44 -39.59 -4.60
CA ILE A 68 3.90 -40.43 -5.66
C ILE A 68 5.00 -41.29 -6.24
N ASP A 69 4.67 -42.57 -6.45
CA ASP A 69 5.50 -43.55 -7.12
C ASP A 69 4.58 -44.49 -7.88
N VAL A 70 4.48 -44.28 -9.20
CA VAL A 70 3.57 -45.05 -10.06
C VAL A 70 4.28 -45.56 -11.29
N THR A 71 3.73 -46.64 -11.86
CA THR A 71 4.21 -47.24 -13.10
C THR A 71 3.14 -47.12 -14.19
N GLY A 72 3.56 -46.81 -15.41
CA GLY A 72 2.71 -46.68 -16.60
C GLY A 72 3.26 -47.43 -17.80
N ASP A 73 2.51 -47.38 -18.90
CA ASP A 73 2.89 -48.05 -20.15
C ASP A 73 3.94 -47.29 -20.95
N ASN A 74 3.99 -45.99 -20.75
CA ASN A 74 4.97 -45.06 -21.28
C ASN A 74 5.17 -43.91 -20.26
N PRO A 75 6.12 -42.99 -20.47
CA PRO A 75 6.39 -41.91 -19.52
C PRO A 75 5.18 -41.03 -19.23
N GLU A 76 4.33 -40.78 -20.25
CA GLU A 76 3.22 -39.85 -20.12
C GLU A 76 2.01 -40.47 -19.44
N ASP A 77 1.73 -41.75 -19.70
CA ASP A 77 0.74 -42.52 -18.96
C ASP A 77 1.15 -42.68 -17.47
N ALA A 78 2.44 -42.87 -17.19
CA ALA A 78 2.94 -42.90 -15.81
C ALA A 78 2.75 -41.55 -15.11
N ARG A 79 3.04 -40.43 -15.80
CA ARG A 79 2.81 -39.07 -15.27
C ARG A 79 1.33 -38.82 -15.00
N GLU A 80 0.44 -39.13 -15.94
CA GLU A 80 -0.99 -38.88 -15.81
C GLU A 80 -1.61 -39.70 -14.66
N LYS A 81 -1.24 -40.99 -14.55
CA LYS A 81 -1.60 -41.82 -13.39
C LYS A 81 -1.10 -41.22 -12.08
N GLY A 82 0.11 -40.66 -12.10
CA GLY A 82 0.72 -40.02 -10.93
C GLY A 82 -0.05 -38.80 -10.47
N TRP A 83 -0.51 -37.97 -11.41
CA TRP A 83 -1.34 -36.81 -11.10
C TRP A 83 -2.70 -37.20 -10.54
N ARG A 84 -3.39 -38.20 -11.13
CA ARG A 84 -4.67 -38.71 -10.59
C ARG A 84 -4.50 -39.29 -9.18
N GLU A 85 -3.42 -40.01 -8.93
CA GLU A 85 -3.12 -40.52 -7.58
C GLU A 85 -2.81 -39.39 -6.59
N ALA A 86 -2.09 -38.35 -7.04
CA ALA A 86 -1.82 -37.16 -6.23
C ALA A 86 -3.11 -36.44 -5.82
N GLN A 87 -4.06 -36.26 -6.74
CA GLN A 87 -5.34 -35.66 -6.43
C GLN A 87 -6.11 -36.47 -5.37
N ARG A 88 -6.19 -37.81 -5.53
CA ARG A 88 -6.86 -38.69 -4.55
C ARG A 88 -6.21 -38.61 -3.16
N LYS A 89 -4.88 -38.74 -3.08
CA LYS A 89 -4.14 -38.66 -1.81
C LYS A 89 -4.23 -37.27 -1.20
N GLY A 90 -4.11 -36.22 -2.01
CA GLY A 90 -4.22 -34.83 -1.59
C GLY A 90 -5.59 -34.52 -1.00
N TRP A 91 -6.66 -35.03 -1.61
CA TRP A 91 -8.02 -34.91 -1.09
C TRP A 91 -8.18 -35.59 0.27
N GLN A 92 -7.71 -36.83 0.41
CA GLN A 92 -7.75 -37.54 1.68
C GLN A 92 -6.95 -36.81 2.78
N GLN A 93 -5.77 -36.31 2.45
CA GLN A 93 -4.94 -35.52 3.37
C GLN A 93 -5.65 -34.23 3.80
N LEU A 94 -6.28 -33.50 2.86
CA LEU A 94 -7.03 -32.29 3.12
C LEU A 94 -8.25 -32.57 4.02
N TYR A 95 -9.02 -33.62 3.71
CA TYR A 95 -10.18 -34.01 4.49
C TYR A 95 -9.80 -34.39 5.92
N ARG A 96 -8.75 -35.19 6.09
CA ARG A 96 -8.23 -35.59 7.40
C ARG A 96 -7.74 -34.41 8.22
N LYS A 97 -7.07 -33.44 7.58
CA LYS A 97 -6.64 -32.20 8.24
C LYS A 97 -7.81 -31.35 8.73
N THR A 98 -8.93 -31.40 8.02
CA THR A 98 -10.10 -30.55 8.27
C THR A 98 -11.08 -31.17 9.25
N ASN A 99 -11.43 -32.44 9.05
CA ASN A 99 -12.50 -33.14 9.77
C ASN A 99 -11.96 -34.17 10.78
N GLY A 100 -10.66 -34.43 10.80
CA GLY A 100 -10.04 -35.40 11.72
C GLY A 100 -10.28 -36.88 11.38
N SER A 101 -11.03 -37.17 10.30
CA SER A 101 -11.30 -38.52 9.81
C SER A 101 -10.89 -38.68 8.34
N ASP A 102 -10.85 -39.92 7.84
CA ASP A 102 -10.70 -40.14 6.40
C ASP A 102 -11.96 -39.64 5.66
N GLY A 103 -11.74 -39.03 4.49
CA GLY A 103 -12.80 -38.47 3.66
C GLY A 103 -13.45 -39.46 2.72
N PRO A 104 -14.63 -39.12 2.16
CA PRO A 104 -15.24 -39.93 1.12
C PRO A 104 -14.32 -39.99 -0.09
N ALA A 105 -14.21 -41.19 -0.69
CA ALA A 105 -13.51 -41.37 -1.95
C ALA A 105 -14.32 -40.69 -3.08
N LEU A 106 -13.75 -39.62 -3.64
CA LEU A 106 -14.32 -38.93 -4.79
C LEU A 106 -13.89 -39.61 -6.09
N SER A 107 -14.74 -39.57 -7.11
CA SER A 107 -14.37 -39.99 -8.45
C SER A 107 -13.36 -39.00 -9.06
N ASP A 108 -12.50 -39.50 -9.95
CA ASP A 108 -11.49 -38.68 -10.64
C ASP A 108 -12.14 -37.48 -11.36
N SER A 109 -13.35 -37.66 -11.94
CA SER A 109 -14.12 -36.56 -12.55
C SER A 109 -14.52 -35.44 -11.59
N VAL A 110 -14.84 -35.80 -10.34
CA VAL A 110 -15.17 -34.80 -9.31
C VAL A 110 -13.89 -34.12 -8.84
N LEU A 111 -12.80 -34.87 -8.68
CA LEU A 111 -11.49 -34.34 -8.31
C LEU A 111 -10.98 -33.33 -9.35
N ASP A 112 -11.01 -33.66 -10.63
CA ASP A 112 -10.67 -32.74 -11.71
C ASP A 112 -11.56 -31.48 -11.71
N GLY A 113 -12.82 -31.64 -11.31
CA GLY A 113 -13.79 -30.55 -11.17
C GLY A 113 -13.57 -29.67 -9.94
N ILE A 114 -12.72 -30.04 -8.98
CA ILE A 114 -12.43 -29.22 -7.78
C ILE A 114 -10.96 -28.81 -7.66
N VAL A 115 -10.06 -29.44 -8.43
CA VAL A 115 -8.63 -29.11 -8.46
C VAL A 115 -8.41 -27.88 -9.33
N THR A 116 -7.72 -26.88 -8.80
CA THR A 116 -7.34 -25.68 -9.55
C THR A 116 -5.97 -25.86 -10.20
N ALA A 117 -5.01 -26.45 -9.47
CA ALA A 117 -3.63 -26.58 -9.94
C ALA A 117 -2.91 -27.74 -9.24
N ILE A 118 -1.89 -28.28 -9.91
CA ILE A 118 -0.93 -29.22 -9.35
C ILE A 118 0.44 -28.53 -9.36
N VAL A 119 1.03 -28.41 -8.17
CA VAL A 119 2.35 -27.82 -7.96
C VAL A 119 3.38 -28.95 -7.93
N VAL A 120 4.39 -28.86 -8.78
CA VAL A 120 5.47 -29.85 -8.86
C VAL A 120 6.63 -29.39 -7.98
N GLU A 121 6.89 -30.10 -6.87
CA GLU A 121 8.02 -29.79 -5.98
C GLU A 121 9.29 -30.50 -6.45
N LYS A 122 9.18 -31.81 -6.71
CA LYS A 122 10.24 -32.66 -7.25
C LYS A 122 9.62 -33.65 -8.21
N GLU A 123 10.23 -33.83 -9.37
CA GLU A 123 9.73 -34.75 -10.39
C GLU A 123 10.90 -35.52 -11.03
N GLN A 124 10.74 -36.83 -11.13
CA GLN A 124 11.63 -37.71 -11.87
C GLN A 124 10.79 -38.64 -12.76
N VAL A 125 11.01 -38.51 -14.06
CA VAL A 125 10.28 -39.26 -15.10
C VAL A 125 11.21 -40.31 -15.67
N GLY A 126 10.91 -41.58 -15.39
CA GLY A 126 11.55 -42.73 -16.02
C GLY A 126 10.78 -43.23 -17.24
N PRO A 127 11.29 -44.25 -17.96
CA PRO A 127 10.64 -44.79 -19.15
C PRO A 127 9.22 -45.33 -18.91
N ARG A 128 8.98 -45.87 -17.71
CA ARG A 128 7.70 -46.45 -17.28
C ARG A 128 7.36 -46.13 -15.83
N ARG A 129 8.16 -45.31 -15.12
CA ARG A 129 8.00 -45.03 -13.70
C ARG A 129 8.00 -43.52 -13.47
N TYR A 130 7.09 -43.05 -12.65
CA TYR A 130 6.94 -41.65 -12.29
C TYR A 130 7.07 -41.51 -10.77
N VAL A 131 8.12 -40.81 -10.34
CA VAL A 131 8.37 -40.52 -8.91
C VAL A 131 8.35 -39.01 -8.72
N ALA A 132 7.43 -38.52 -7.88
CA ALA A 132 7.29 -37.09 -7.65
C ALA A 132 6.85 -36.76 -6.22
N THR A 133 7.20 -35.55 -5.78
CA THR A 133 6.57 -34.90 -4.64
C THR A 133 5.72 -33.76 -5.19
N LEU A 134 4.41 -33.86 -5.00
CA LEU A 134 3.43 -32.95 -5.60
C LEU A 134 2.63 -32.24 -4.50
N GLY A 135 2.22 -31.02 -4.81
CA GLY A 135 1.18 -30.29 -4.09
C GLY A 135 -0.07 -30.18 -4.95
N VAL A 136 -1.25 -30.34 -4.37
CA VAL A 136 -2.54 -30.18 -5.07
C VAL A 136 -3.30 -29.02 -4.46
N GLN A 137 -3.70 -28.08 -5.30
CA GLN A 137 -4.56 -26.95 -4.95
C GLN A 137 -6.01 -27.26 -5.31
N PHE A 138 -6.89 -27.11 -4.33
CA PHE A 138 -8.32 -27.32 -4.46
C PHE A 138 -9.06 -25.99 -4.33
N ASP A 139 -9.98 -25.73 -5.25
CA ASP A 139 -10.87 -24.58 -5.21
C ASP A 139 -11.62 -24.55 -3.88
N ARG A 140 -11.47 -23.46 -3.12
CA ARG A 140 -12.05 -23.35 -1.78
C ARG A 140 -13.57 -23.48 -1.79
N VAL A 141 -14.24 -22.92 -2.79
CA VAL A 141 -15.71 -22.88 -2.83
C VAL A 141 -16.24 -24.27 -3.12
N ARG A 142 -15.72 -24.92 -4.17
CA ARG A 142 -16.16 -26.26 -4.60
C ARG A 142 -15.74 -27.34 -3.61
N ALA A 143 -14.48 -27.33 -3.17
CA ALA A 143 -13.99 -28.30 -2.17
C ALA A 143 -14.63 -28.05 -0.80
N GLY A 144 -14.83 -26.80 -0.40
CA GLY A 144 -15.45 -26.43 0.87
C GLY A 144 -16.87 -26.95 1.01
N GLN A 145 -17.65 -26.96 -0.09
CA GLN A 145 -18.99 -27.56 -0.13
C GLN A 145 -18.99 -29.05 0.23
N ILE A 146 -18.00 -29.80 -0.26
CA ILE A 146 -17.87 -31.25 -0.01
C ILE A 146 -17.27 -31.53 1.37
N LEU A 147 -16.31 -30.70 1.79
CA LEU A 147 -15.67 -30.80 3.10
C LEU A 147 -16.63 -30.53 4.28
N GLY A 148 -17.80 -29.95 4.02
CA GLY A 148 -18.73 -29.49 5.06
C GLY A 148 -18.22 -28.24 5.80
N VAL A 149 -17.16 -27.61 5.28
CA VAL A 149 -16.65 -26.31 5.76
C VAL A 149 -17.26 -25.13 5.00
N SER A 150 -18.27 -25.37 4.18
CA SER A 150 -19.23 -24.38 3.67
C SER A 150 -20.13 -23.83 4.79
N GLY A 151 -19.52 -23.49 5.92
CA GLY A 151 -20.03 -22.51 6.84
C GLY A 151 -19.54 -21.14 6.38
N ARG A 152 -20.35 -20.12 6.65
CA ARG A 152 -20.01 -18.70 6.56
C ARG A 152 -18.72 -18.46 7.35
N THR A 153 -17.55 -18.72 6.76
CA THR A 153 -16.27 -18.45 7.40
C THR A 153 -16.28 -16.96 7.66
N LEU A 154 -16.40 -16.59 8.93
CA LEU A 154 -16.31 -15.20 9.35
C LEU A 154 -15.00 -14.69 8.78
N ARG A 155 -15.10 -13.85 7.75
CA ARG A 155 -13.94 -13.26 7.07
C ARG A 155 -13.80 -11.85 7.59
N SER A 156 -12.56 -11.42 7.84
CA SER A 156 -12.37 -10.01 8.16
C SER A 156 -12.68 -9.16 6.93
N PRO A 157 -13.07 -7.89 7.13
CA PRO A 157 -12.88 -6.85 6.13
C PRO A 157 -11.42 -6.77 5.68
N PRO A 158 -11.09 -6.12 4.56
CA PRO A 158 -9.71 -5.96 4.11
C PRO A 158 -8.91 -5.16 5.15
N LEU A 159 -7.83 -5.74 5.68
CA LEU A 159 -6.99 -5.15 6.72
C LEU A 159 -5.59 -4.85 6.20
N LEU A 160 -5.16 -3.59 6.28
CA LEU A 160 -3.83 -3.16 5.86
C LEU A 160 -2.76 -3.66 6.83
N VAL A 161 -1.75 -4.34 6.33
CA VAL A 161 -0.64 -4.85 7.15
C VAL A 161 0.54 -3.87 7.14
N ILE A 162 0.94 -3.44 8.33
CA ILE A 162 2.15 -2.62 8.55
C ILE A 162 3.15 -3.46 9.37
N PRO A 163 4.07 -4.20 8.71
CA PRO A 163 5.00 -5.09 9.40
C PRO A 163 6.14 -4.29 10.05
N VAL A 164 5.99 -3.96 11.34
CA VAL A 164 7.03 -3.24 12.09
C VAL A 164 8.09 -4.23 12.53
N TYR A 165 9.29 -4.05 12.01
CA TYR A 165 10.48 -4.77 12.42
C TYR A 165 11.33 -3.87 13.32
N SER A 166 11.76 -4.40 14.48
CA SER A 166 12.59 -3.68 15.43
C SER A 166 13.86 -4.47 15.70
N ILE A 167 15.01 -3.82 15.48
CA ILE A 167 16.33 -4.36 15.78
C ILE A 167 17.08 -3.30 16.58
N ASP A 168 17.64 -3.68 17.73
CA ASP A 168 18.36 -2.77 18.63
C ASP A 168 17.55 -1.51 19.01
N GLY A 169 16.22 -1.66 19.13
CA GLY A 169 15.28 -0.57 19.43
C GLY A 169 14.92 0.33 18.25
N ILE A 170 15.60 0.20 17.10
CA ILE A 170 15.28 0.94 15.88
C ILE A 170 14.12 0.24 15.20
N GLN A 171 13.00 0.95 15.03
CA GLN A 171 11.84 0.46 14.29
C GLN A 171 11.95 0.83 12.82
N GLN A 172 11.57 -0.10 11.95
CA GLN A 172 11.49 0.04 10.51
C GLN A 172 10.34 -0.79 9.96
N VAL A 173 9.76 -0.37 8.85
CA VAL A 173 8.72 -1.09 8.11
C VAL A 173 9.21 -1.39 6.71
N PHE A 174 9.41 -0.34 5.90
CA PHE A 174 9.75 -0.44 4.47
C PHE A 174 10.99 0.37 4.07
N GLU A 175 11.64 1.03 5.03
CA GLU A 175 12.86 1.80 4.82
C GLU A 175 14.02 0.90 4.34
N GLN A 176 14.06 -0.34 4.84
CA GLN A 176 14.99 -1.39 4.42
C GLN A 176 14.27 -2.74 4.35
N ARG A 177 14.73 -3.63 3.46
CA ARG A 177 14.23 -5.01 3.38
C ARG A 177 14.56 -5.76 4.66
N SER A 178 13.53 -6.26 5.35
CA SER A 178 13.68 -7.06 6.57
C SER A 178 13.23 -8.51 6.36
N ALA A 179 13.74 -9.43 7.20
CA ALA A 179 13.26 -10.81 7.23
C ALA A 179 11.77 -10.88 7.60
N TRP A 180 11.27 -9.91 8.38
CA TRP A 180 9.87 -9.81 8.75
C TRP A 180 8.98 -9.39 7.58
N GLN A 181 9.41 -8.37 6.82
CA GLN A 181 8.73 -7.97 5.60
C GLN A 181 8.68 -9.14 4.60
N ARG A 182 9.79 -9.86 4.43
CA ARG A 182 9.88 -11.02 3.54
C ARG A 182 8.87 -12.09 3.93
N ALA A 183 8.87 -12.48 5.20
CA ALA A 183 7.94 -13.50 5.71
C ALA A 183 6.47 -13.10 5.48
N TRP A 184 6.11 -11.84 5.71
CA TRP A 184 4.75 -11.36 5.42
C TRP A 184 4.43 -11.31 3.93
N ALA A 185 5.39 -10.97 3.07
CA ALA A 185 5.20 -10.95 1.63
C ALA A 185 5.04 -12.37 1.05
N GLU A 186 5.79 -13.34 1.58
CA GLU A 186 5.78 -14.75 1.14
C GLU A 186 4.66 -15.58 1.80
N TYR A 187 4.05 -15.09 2.87
CA TYR A 187 2.98 -15.81 3.55
C TYR A 187 1.78 -16.06 2.65
N ASN A 188 1.28 -17.30 2.64
CA ASN A 188 0.08 -17.66 1.89
C ASN A 188 -1.18 -17.26 2.68
N THR A 189 -1.72 -16.09 2.37
CA THR A 189 -2.91 -15.55 3.03
C THR A 189 -4.21 -16.20 2.57
N GLY A 190 -4.17 -17.00 1.50
CA GLY A 190 -5.35 -17.63 0.92
C GLY A 190 -6.07 -18.59 1.86
N GLN A 191 -5.35 -19.14 2.84
CA GLN A 191 -5.90 -20.01 3.89
C GLN A 191 -6.48 -19.28 5.09
N SER A 192 -6.20 -17.98 5.24
CA SER A 192 -6.60 -17.23 6.43
C SER A 192 -8.06 -16.80 6.36
N ALA A 193 -8.67 -16.67 7.54
CA ALA A 193 -9.93 -15.95 7.70
C ALA A 193 -9.75 -14.42 7.60
N ILE A 194 -8.51 -13.94 7.71
CA ILE A 194 -8.15 -12.54 7.62
C ILE A 194 -7.81 -12.17 6.17
N ASP A 195 -8.44 -11.10 5.69
CA ASP A 195 -8.13 -10.51 4.39
C ASP A 195 -7.00 -9.49 4.54
N TYR A 196 -5.78 -9.91 4.19
CA TYR A 196 -4.58 -9.09 4.36
C TYR A 196 -4.29 -8.26 3.11
N VAL A 197 -4.43 -6.93 3.25
CA VAL A 197 -3.93 -5.97 2.27
C VAL A 197 -2.45 -5.73 2.56
N ARG A 198 -1.58 -6.25 1.69
CA ARG A 198 -0.12 -6.13 1.80
C ARG A 198 0.40 -5.24 0.70
N THR A 199 1.33 -4.36 1.04
CA THR A 199 1.99 -3.48 0.07
C THR A 199 3.40 -3.97 -0.24
N ALA A 200 3.91 -3.61 -1.41
CA ALA A 200 5.29 -3.92 -1.75
C ALA A 200 6.26 -3.10 -0.90
N GLY A 201 5.86 -1.94 -0.36
CA GLY A 201 6.73 -1.06 0.40
C GLY A 201 7.65 -0.24 -0.51
N THR A 202 7.17 0.16 -1.69
CA THR A 202 7.94 0.91 -2.68
C THR A 202 7.34 2.30 -2.88
N GLY A 203 8.15 3.26 -3.36
CA GLY A 203 7.71 4.62 -3.65
C GLY A 203 7.06 5.30 -2.43
N ALA A 204 5.81 5.74 -2.61
CA ALA A 204 5.03 6.46 -1.60
C ALA A 204 4.76 5.65 -0.33
N ASP A 205 4.75 4.31 -0.41
CA ASP A 205 4.49 3.42 0.74
C ASP A 205 5.47 3.67 1.88
N THR A 206 6.73 3.96 1.58
CA THR A 206 7.77 4.20 2.59
C THR A 206 7.54 5.46 3.42
N LEU A 207 6.84 6.45 2.85
CA LEU A 207 6.50 7.70 3.52
C LEU A 207 5.18 7.59 4.28
N LEU A 208 4.22 6.85 3.72
CA LEU A 208 2.88 6.69 4.26
C LEU A 208 2.78 5.58 5.32
N LEU A 209 3.60 4.53 5.21
CA LEU A 209 3.60 3.35 6.08
C LEU A 209 4.95 3.25 6.79
N ASN A 210 5.12 4.06 7.83
CA ASN A 210 6.33 4.10 8.64
C ASN A 210 6.01 3.90 10.13
N PRO A 211 7.00 3.55 10.97
CA PRO A 211 6.78 3.32 12.40
C PRO A 211 6.14 4.51 13.12
N GLY A 212 6.48 5.74 12.73
CA GLY A 212 5.91 6.96 13.30
C GLY A 212 4.41 7.12 13.05
N GLN A 213 3.86 6.51 12.00
CA GLN A 213 2.42 6.52 11.73
C GLN A 213 1.66 5.60 12.68
N THR A 214 2.26 4.47 13.08
CA THR A 214 1.61 3.46 13.95
C THR A 214 1.24 3.98 15.33
N GLY A 215 1.88 5.06 15.80
CA GLY A 215 1.55 5.74 17.05
C GLY A 215 0.51 6.86 16.91
N ARG A 216 0.15 7.26 15.69
CA ARG A 216 -0.82 8.34 15.47
C ARG A 216 -2.23 7.81 15.65
N ARG A 217 -3.07 8.54 16.40
CA ARG A 217 -4.46 8.14 16.66
C ARG A 217 -5.49 8.84 15.77
N GLY A 218 -5.06 9.84 15.00
CA GLY A 218 -5.94 10.71 14.22
C GLY A 218 -6.69 9.95 13.13
N ARG A 219 -8.01 9.80 13.28
CA ARG A 219 -8.86 9.03 12.35
C ARG A 219 -8.94 9.65 10.96
N VAL A 220 -8.92 10.98 10.86
CA VAL A 220 -8.94 11.68 9.57
C VAL A 220 -7.73 11.29 8.71
N TRP A 221 -6.55 11.23 9.32
CA TRP A 221 -5.32 10.84 8.62
C TRP A 221 -5.32 9.35 8.26
N TRP A 222 -5.72 8.49 9.20
CA TRP A 222 -5.84 7.06 8.93
C TRP A 222 -6.85 6.74 7.83
N ARG A 223 -7.93 7.52 7.70
CA ARG A 223 -8.90 7.36 6.61
C ARG A 223 -8.25 7.61 5.25
N VAL A 224 -7.43 8.65 5.11
CA VAL A 224 -6.71 8.93 3.86
C VAL A 224 -5.78 7.77 3.50
N ILE A 225 -5.06 7.22 4.48
CA ILE A 225 -4.20 6.06 4.26
C ILE A 225 -5.03 4.83 3.87
N LEU A 226 -6.06 4.50 4.64
CA LEU A 226 -6.85 3.30 4.44
C LEU A 226 -7.64 3.32 3.12
N ASP A 227 -8.16 4.49 2.71
CA ASP A 227 -8.82 4.70 1.42
C ASP A 227 -7.84 4.50 0.24
N GLN A 228 -6.62 5.03 0.35
CA GLN A 228 -5.56 4.85 -0.65
C GLN A 228 -5.20 3.36 -0.90
N TYR A 229 -5.34 2.52 0.13
CA TYR A 229 -5.05 1.08 0.06
C TYR A 229 -6.30 0.20 -0.04
N GLY A 230 -7.50 0.78 -0.07
CA GLY A 230 -8.76 0.02 -0.10
C GLY A 230 -8.98 -0.88 1.12
N ALA A 231 -8.43 -0.50 2.27
CA ALA A 231 -8.53 -1.25 3.52
C ALA A 231 -9.57 -0.63 4.45
N ALA A 232 -10.24 -1.45 5.25
CA ALA A 232 -11.22 -1.01 6.23
C ALA A 232 -10.58 -0.65 7.58
N ASP A 233 -9.48 -1.31 7.94
CA ASP A 233 -8.73 -1.06 9.17
C ASP A 233 -7.26 -1.53 9.02
N VAL A 234 -6.44 -1.39 10.07
CA VAL A 234 -5.00 -1.67 10.05
C VAL A 234 -4.59 -2.74 11.06
N LEU A 235 -3.66 -3.60 10.66
CA LEU A 235 -2.92 -4.54 11.50
C LEU A 235 -1.46 -4.13 11.57
N ILE A 236 -0.91 -4.13 12.79
CA ILE A 236 0.44 -3.67 13.08
C ILE A 236 1.21 -4.83 13.74
N PRO A 237 1.59 -5.86 12.96
CA PRO A 237 2.38 -6.96 13.48
C PRO A 237 3.82 -6.50 13.76
N ILE A 238 4.20 -6.49 15.05
CA ILE A 238 5.52 -6.05 15.50
C ILE A 238 6.41 -7.28 15.75
N ALA A 239 7.61 -7.29 15.17
CA ALA A 239 8.67 -8.24 15.47
C ALA A 239 9.90 -7.50 16.00
N ARG A 240 10.24 -7.71 17.27
CA ARG A 240 11.48 -7.21 17.87
C ARG A 240 12.49 -8.33 17.98
N VAL A 241 13.67 -8.12 17.43
CA VAL A 241 14.77 -9.08 17.46
C VAL A 241 15.86 -8.59 18.40
N GLU A 242 16.24 -9.43 19.34
CA GLU A 242 17.30 -9.18 20.30
C GLU A 242 18.39 -10.23 20.16
N TYR A 243 19.62 -9.77 19.93
CA TYR A 243 20.81 -10.61 19.84
C TYR A 243 21.42 -10.75 21.23
N SER A 244 21.48 -11.97 21.75
CA SER A 244 22.09 -12.25 23.06
C SER A 244 23.60 -11.98 23.06
N TYR A 245 24.29 -12.40 22.00
CA TYR A 245 25.70 -12.17 21.72
C TYR A 245 25.98 -12.44 20.22
N PRO A 246 27.07 -11.94 19.63
CA PRO A 246 27.41 -12.20 18.23
C PRO A 246 27.45 -13.71 17.93
N GLY A 247 26.60 -14.17 17.00
CA GLY A 247 26.49 -15.59 16.63
C GLY A 247 25.64 -16.47 17.56
N GLY A 248 25.12 -15.91 18.66
CA GLY A 248 24.29 -16.60 19.64
C GLY A 248 22.83 -16.82 19.22
N PRO A 249 22.02 -17.45 20.10
CA PRO A 249 20.59 -17.57 19.87
C PRO A 249 19.95 -16.19 19.82
N VAL A 250 19.02 -16.05 18.88
CA VAL A 250 18.33 -14.80 18.60
C VAL A 250 16.93 -14.92 19.14
N THR A 251 16.54 -14.00 20.03
CA THR A 251 15.18 -14.00 20.60
C THR A 251 14.32 -13.00 19.84
N GLY A 252 13.21 -13.50 19.29
CA GLY A 252 12.18 -12.70 18.66
C GLY A 252 11.00 -12.50 19.63
N HIS A 253 10.66 -11.24 19.92
CA HIS A 253 9.44 -10.85 20.61
C HIS A 253 8.43 -10.35 19.59
N PHE A 254 7.29 -11.03 19.50
CA PHE A 254 6.24 -10.75 18.53
C PHE A 254 5.00 -10.21 19.24
N ALA A 255 4.42 -9.15 18.70
CA ALA A 255 3.19 -8.55 19.23
C ALA A 255 2.20 -8.26 18.10
N ALA A 256 1.03 -8.89 18.17
CA ALA A 256 -0.10 -8.66 17.27
C ALA A 256 -0.87 -7.44 17.76
N ARG A 257 -0.94 -6.40 16.92
CA ARG A 257 -1.66 -5.16 17.24
C ARG A 257 -2.63 -4.79 16.13
N TYR A 258 -3.67 -4.07 16.51
CA TYR A 258 -4.80 -3.76 15.65
C TYR A 258 -5.32 -2.34 15.88
N SER A 259 -5.95 -1.77 14.85
CA SER A 259 -6.60 -0.46 14.84
C SER A 259 -5.62 0.72 14.87
N PRO A 260 -6.02 1.90 14.36
CA PRO A 260 -5.33 3.18 14.59
C PRO A 260 -4.99 3.49 16.04
N ASP A 261 -5.70 2.90 17.01
CA ASP A 261 -5.40 3.03 18.43
C ASP A 261 -4.22 2.16 18.91
N ASN A 262 -3.68 1.34 18.02
CA ASN A 262 -2.58 0.43 18.29
C ASN A 262 -2.89 -0.49 19.48
N ARG A 263 -4.04 -1.17 19.47
CA ARG A 263 -4.49 -2.07 20.55
C ARG A 263 -3.73 -3.40 20.49
N LEU A 264 -3.30 -3.92 21.63
CA LEU A 264 -2.63 -5.23 21.72
C LEU A 264 -3.67 -6.35 21.69
N ILE A 265 -3.52 -7.30 20.77
CA ILE A 265 -4.32 -8.53 20.70
C ILE A 265 -3.62 -9.65 21.48
N GLY A 266 -2.33 -9.82 21.25
CA GLY A 266 -1.54 -10.86 21.87
C GLY A 266 -0.05 -10.69 21.59
N ALA A 267 0.77 -11.40 22.34
CA ALA A 267 2.21 -11.42 22.15
C ALA A 267 2.76 -12.82 22.43
N PHE A 268 3.87 -13.15 21.80
CA PHE A 268 4.60 -14.39 22.04
C PHE A 268 6.09 -14.20 21.75
N THR A 269 6.89 -15.14 22.23
CA THR A 269 8.32 -15.16 21.98
C THR A 269 8.72 -16.43 21.22
N MET A 270 9.76 -16.33 20.40
CA MET A 270 10.41 -17.46 19.76
C MET A 270 11.91 -17.26 19.79
N THR A 271 12.67 -18.36 19.81
CA THR A 271 14.12 -18.32 19.79
C THR A 271 14.62 -19.06 18.55
N ALA A 272 15.48 -18.40 17.79
CA ALA A 272 16.25 -19.02 16.72
C ALA A 272 17.63 -19.43 17.27
N PRO A 273 18.17 -20.61 16.87
CA PRO A 273 19.46 -21.08 17.36
C PRO A 273 20.64 -20.21 16.91
N ASN A 274 20.51 -19.50 15.79
CA ASN A 274 21.54 -18.63 15.22
C ASN A 274 20.91 -17.61 14.26
N ALA A 275 21.73 -16.66 13.76
CA ALA A 275 21.28 -15.63 12.83
C ALA A 275 20.78 -16.19 11.48
N ALA A 276 21.33 -17.33 11.02
CA ALA A 276 20.91 -17.96 9.77
C ALA A 276 19.49 -18.54 9.84
N ALA A 277 19.02 -18.89 11.05
CA ALA A 277 17.67 -19.41 11.29
C ALA A 277 16.61 -18.31 11.55
N ILE A 278 16.98 -17.02 11.47
CA ILE A 278 16.03 -15.91 11.60
C ILE A 278 14.92 -15.97 10.55
N PRO A 279 15.19 -16.19 9.25
CA PRO A 279 14.12 -16.28 8.24
C PRO A 279 13.09 -17.36 8.57
N ASP A 280 13.53 -18.57 8.91
CA ASP A 280 12.65 -19.68 9.31
C ASP A 280 11.82 -19.34 10.56
N MET A 281 12.42 -18.63 11.52
CA MET A 281 11.69 -18.16 12.71
C MET A 281 10.62 -17.14 12.33
N MET A 282 10.93 -16.20 11.42
CA MET A 282 9.97 -15.19 10.96
C MET A 282 8.78 -15.83 10.24
N GLU A 283 9.01 -16.82 9.37
CA GLU A 283 7.93 -17.55 8.69
C GLU A 283 6.99 -18.24 9.69
N LYS A 284 7.56 -18.99 10.65
CA LYS A 284 6.79 -19.64 11.71
C LYS A 284 6.05 -18.62 12.59
N ALA A 285 6.66 -17.47 12.84
CA ALA A 285 6.05 -16.39 13.59
C ALA A 285 4.86 -15.76 12.84
N VAL A 286 4.93 -15.57 11.52
CA VAL A 286 3.78 -15.08 10.73
C VAL A 286 2.60 -16.06 10.85
N ALA A 287 2.84 -17.37 10.71
CA ALA A 287 1.79 -18.38 10.88
C ALA A 287 1.15 -18.33 12.28
N ARG A 288 1.94 -18.07 13.33
CA ARG A 288 1.42 -17.92 14.70
C ARG A 288 0.67 -16.60 14.91
N MET A 289 1.09 -15.52 14.24
CA MET A 289 0.39 -14.23 14.25
C MET A 289 -0.97 -14.34 13.54
N ASP A 290 -1.03 -15.03 12.42
CA ASP A 290 -2.28 -15.32 11.71
C ASP A 290 -3.29 -16.05 12.60
N ALA A 291 -2.84 -17.06 13.34
CA ALA A 291 -3.68 -17.77 14.30
C ALA A 291 -4.23 -16.82 15.40
N LEU A 292 -3.42 -15.88 15.90
CA LEU A 292 -3.88 -14.87 16.87
C LEU A 292 -4.91 -13.92 16.27
N TYR A 293 -4.71 -13.44 15.03
CA TYR A 293 -5.67 -12.56 14.38
C TYR A 293 -6.97 -13.28 14.06
N THR A 294 -6.90 -14.53 13.58
CA THR A 294 -8.08 -15.36 13.32
C THR A 294 -8.86 -15.65 14.60
N GLN A 295 -8.17 -15.93 15.71
CA GLN A 295 -8.82 -16.07 17.01
C GLN A 295 -9.48 -14.77 17.48
N ALA A 296 -8.82 -13.62 17.28
CA ALA A 296 -9.37 -12.31 17.61
C ALA A 296 -10.61 -11.96 16.75
N LEU A 297 -10.62 -12.37 15.48
CA LEU A 297 -11.80 -12.25 14.62
C LEU A 297 -12.96 -13.09 15.15
N ALA A 298 -12.71 -14.36 15.48
CA ALA A 298 -13.71 -15.26 16.04
C ALA A 298 -14.26 -14.77 17.38
N ALA A 299 -13.41 -14.11 18.19
CA ALA A 299 -13.82 -13.45 19.43
C ALA A 299 -14.54 -12.10 19.22
N GLY A 300 -14.67 -11.63 17.97
CA GLY A 300 -15.32 -10.37 17.64
C GLY A 300 -14.54 -9.12 18.09
N GLN A 301 -13.21 -9.23 18.27
CA GLN A 301 -12.32 -8.13 18.65
C GLN A 301 -11.84 -7.31 17.45
N LEU A 302 -11.77 -7.92 16.26
CA LEU A 302 -11.42 -7.27 14.99
C LEU A 302 -12.68 -6.63 14.36
N ARG A 303 -13.15 -5.54 14.93
CA ARG A 303 -14.29 -4.75 14.39
C ARG A 303 -13.78 -3.45 13.80
N THR A 304 -14.08 -3.23 12.52
CA THR A 304 -13.80 -1.97 11.83
C THR A 304 -14.27 -0.79 12.67
N ASP A 305 -13.38 0.16 12.89
CA ASP A 305 -13.72 1.36 13.65
C ASP A 305 -14.87 2.12 12.96
N ALA A 306 -15.95 2.37 13.70
CA ALA A 306 -17.14 3.06 13.21
C ALA A 306 -16.82 4.46 12.67
N TYR A 307 -15.75 5.11 13.14
CA TYR A 307 -15.34 6.43 12.65
C TYR A 307 -14.53 6.40 11.34
N LEU A 308 -14.15 5.21 10.87
CA LEU A 308 -13.53 5.00 9.57
C LEU A 308 -14.58 4.80 8.47
N VAL A 309 -15.77 4.30 8.82
CA VAL A 309 -16.90 4.10 7.91
C VAL A 309 -17.83 5.30 7.98
N LEU A 310 -17.75 6.21 7.01
CA LEU A 310 -18.87 7.11 6.73
C LEU A 310 -19.81 6.33 5.82
N GLU A 311 -20.97 5.91 6.34
CA GLU A 311 -22.13 5.72 5.46
C GLU A 311 -22.29 7.04 4.73
N LYS A 312 -22.03 7.04 3.41
CA LYS A 312 -22.50 8.13 2.55
C LYS A 312 -23.98 8.28 2.90
N PRO A 313 -24.45 9.43 3.43
CA PRO A 313 -25.89 9.63 3.51
C PRO A 313 -26.38 9.41 2.09
N VAL A 314 -27.25 8.41 1.92
CA VAL A 314 -27.97 8.22 0.67
C VAL A 314 -28.63 9.56 0.44
N GLU A 315 -28.11 10.30 -0.54
CA GLU A 315 -28.76 11.48 -1.07
C GLU A 315 -30.11 10.93 -1.52
N LYS A 316 -31.15 11.19 -0.74
CA LYS A 316 -32.50 10.83 -1.14
C LYS A 316 -32.70 11.60 -2.44
N GLU A 317 -32.71 10.89 -3.55
CA GLU A 317 -33.24 11.42 -4.80
C GLU A 317 -34.69 11.77 -4.49
N ASP A 318 -34.93 13.05 -4.21
CA ASP A 318 -36.26 13.60 -4.03
C ASP A 318 -36.99 13.44 -5.36
N LEU A 319 -37.80 12.39 -5.45
CA LEU A 319 -38.89 12.32 -6.41
C LEU A 319 -39.76 13.56 -6.17
N PRO A 320 -40.16 14.30 -7.22
CA PRO A 320 -40.92 15.53 -7.04
C PRO A 320 -42.32 15.19 -6.53
N GLU A 321 -42.55 15.41 -5.24
CA GLU A 321 -43.90 15.46 -4.67
C GLU A 321 -44.36 16.91 -4.55
N ASP A 322 -45.61 17.09 -4.98
CA ASP A 322 -46.32 18.34 -5.16
C ASP A 322 -46.39 19.22 -3.89
N VAL A 323 -46.35 20.52 -4.16
CA VAL A 323 -46.63 21.68 -3.31
C VAL A 323 -47.67 21.46 -2.20
N ALA A 324 -47.26 21.75 -0.96
CA ALA A 324 -48.10 22.42 0.03
C ALA A 324 -47.24 23.18 1.05
N THR A 325 -47.38 24.50 1.07
CA THR A 325 -46.91 25.42 2.11
C THR A 325 -47.56 25.10 3.46
N ASP A 326 -46.75 25.03 4.53
CA ASP A 326 -47.10 25.74 5.77
C ASP A 326 -45.88 25.93 6.68
N ASP A 327 -45.74 27.18 7.16
CA ASP A 327 -44.78 27.63 8.15
C ASP A 327 -45.19 27.13 9.53
N THR A 328 -44.35 26.32 10.21
CA THR A 328 -44.36 26.26 11.67
C THR A 328 -42.96 26.03 12.23
N VAL A 329 -42.48 27.05 12.94
CA VAL A 329 -41.20 27.11 13.66
C VAL A 329 -41.43 26.56 15.06
N VAL A 330 -40.68 25.54 15.50
CA VAL A 330 -40.43 25.28 16.93
C VAL A 330 -39.00 24.76 17.16
N ALA A 331 -38.22 25.65 17.79
CA ALA A 331 -37.21 25.45 18.83
C ALA A 331 -36.44 24.12 18.92
N GLY A 332 -35.14 24.20 18.63
CA GLY A 332 -34.11 23.45 19.35
C GLY A 332 -33.39 24.38 20.31
N GLU A 333 -33.59 24.20 21.62
CA GLU A 333 -32.77 24.83 22.66
C GLU A 333 -31.51 23.98 22.94
N THR A 334 -30.40 24.71 22.92
CA THR A 334 -28.99 24.41 23.14
C THR A 334 -28.61 24.37 24.63
N ASP A 335 -27.54 23.64 25.01
CA ASP A 335 -26.30 24.18 25.64
C ASP A 335 -25.40 23.06 26.25
N THR A 336 -24.05 23.07 26.31
CA THR A 336 -22.93 23.94 25.85
C THR A 336 -21.62 23.12 25.95
N SER A 337 -20.67 23.27 24.99
CA SER A 337 -19.21 23.53 25.26
C SER A 337 -18.33 23.58 23.99
N LEU A 338 -18.38 24.75 23.30
CA LEU A 338 -17.34 25.56 22.58
C LEU A 338 -16.24 24.95 21.65
N PRO A 339 -15.80 25.67 20.59
CA PRO A 339 -16.55 26.54 19.67
C PRO A 339 -16.29 26.16 18.19
N THR A 340 -17.34 25.99 17.39
CA THR A 340 -17.26 26.11 15.91
C THR A 340 -18.59 26.64 15.42
N THR A 341 -18.72 27.97 15.37
CA THR A 341 -19.77 28.60 14.58
C THR A 341 -19.30 28.57 13.14
N ALA A 342 -19.91 27.74 12.31
CA ALA A 342 -19.90 27.93 10.86
C ALA A 342 -20.67 29.22 10.57
N PRO A 343 -20.07 30.26 9.96
CA PRO A 343 -20.82 31.44 9.56
C PRO A 343 -21.86 31.05 8.51
N ALA A 344 -23.14 31.27 8.81
CA ALA A 344 -24.20 31.22 7.81
C ALA A 344 -23.85 32.17 6.65
N GLY A 345 -23.99 31.67 5.41
CA GLY A 345 -23.70 32.41 4.18
C GLY A 345 -22.34 32.15 3.54
N LEU A 346 -21.58 31.13 3.98
CA LEU A 346 -20.34 30.72 3.29
C LEU A 346 -20.62 29.72 2.19
N GLN A 347 -20.30 30.10 0.96
CA GLN A 347 -20.36 29.23 -0.21
C GLN A 347 -18.95 29.01 -0.77
N THR A 348 -18.74 27.84 -1.37
CA THR A 348 -17.46 27.48 -1.99
C THR A 348 -17.60 27.51 -3.50
N PHE A 349 -16.73 28.26 -4.15
CA PHE A 349 -16.74 28.49 -5.59
C PHE A 349 -15.44 27.99 -6.23
N THR A 350 -15.57 27.52 -7.46
CA THR A 350 -14.44 27.07 -8.28
C THR A 350 -14.07 28.16 -9.27
N VAL A 351 -12.81 28.61 -9.20
CA VAL A 351 -12.28 29.73 -9.98
C VAL A 351 -11.09 29.28 -10.84
N GLN A 352 -11.20 29.39 -12.16
CA GLN A 352 -10.13 29.10 -13.11
C GLN A 352 -9.34 30.35 -13.45
N TYR A 353 -8.01 30.29 -13.43
CA TYR A 353 -7.14 31.41 -13.77
C TYR A 353 -5.90 30.94 -14.53
N ALA A 354 -5.31 31.82 -15.34
CA ALA A 354 -4.08 31.51 -16.06
C ALA A 354 -2.87 31.58 -15.12
N SER A 355 -2.03 30.55 -15.12
CA SER A 355 -0.80 30.50 -14.33
C SER A 355 0.43 30.22 -15.20
N PRO A 356 1.05 31.27 -15.79
CA PRO A 356 2.25 31.12 -16.62
C PRO A 356 3.45 30.56 -15.85
N ASP A 357 3.58 30.92 -14.57
CA ASP A 357 4.70 30.58 -13.70
C ASP A 357 4.27 30.45 -12.22
N VAL A 358 5.18 29.99 -11.36
CA VAL A 358 4.88 29.77 -9.93
C VAL A 358 4.60 31.09 -9.18
N GLU A 359 5.20 32.18 -9.62
CA GLU A 359 4.99 33.50 -9.02
C GLU A 359 3.55 33.98 -9.25
N SER A 360 3.00 33.78 -10.46
CA SER A 360 1.60 34.12 -10.79
C SER A 360 0.57 33.39 -9.93
N VAL A 361 0.86 32.16 -9.49
CA VAL A 361 0.00 31.37 -8.60
C VAL A 361 -0.10 32.04 -7.24
N SER A 362 1.06 32.26 -6.60
CA SER A 362 1.10 32.89 -5.29
C SER A 362 0.56 34.33 -5.31
N ALA A 363 0.77 35.05 -6.41
CA ALA A 363 0.24 36.40 -6.59
C ALA A 363 -1.29 36.40 -6.72
N THR A 364 -1.86 35.43 -7.46
CA THR A 364 -3.30 35.31 -7.64
C THR A 364 -4.01 34.84 -6.37
N GLU A 365 -3.44 33.89 -5.64
CA GLU A 365 -3.97 33.44 -4.35
C GLU A 365 -4.02 34.58 -3.32
N ARG A 366 -2.95 35.38 -3.20
CA ARG A 366 -2.95 36.56 -2.31
C ARG A 366 -3.94 37.62 -2.77
N ALA A 367 -4.05 37.84 -4.08
CA ALA A 367 -4.97 38.83 -4.62
C ALA A 367 -6.44 38.48 -4.35
N VAL A 368 -6.81 37.20 -4.50
CA VAL A 368 -8.17 36.72 -4.24
C VAL A 368 -8.44 36.53 -2.75
N GLY A 369 -7.47 36.04 -1.98
CA GLY A 369 -7.56 35.96 -0.51
C GLY A 369 -7.67 37.31 0.17
N GLY A 370 -7.18 38.39 -0.46
CA GLY A 370 -7.30 39.75 0.05
C GLY A 370 -8.64 40.44 -0.25
N ILE A 371 -9.60 39.76 -0.88
CA ILE A 371 -10.94 40.31 -1.18
C ILE A 371 -11.81 40.25 0.07
N SER A 372 -12.51 41.35 0.37
CA SER A 372 -13.44 41.40 1.51
C SER A 372 -14.54 40.35 1.34
N GLY A 373 -14.71 39.48 2.34
CA GLY A 373 -15.67 38.38 2.31
C GLY A 373 -15.09 37.04 1.87
N VAL A 374 -13.86 36.98 1.33
CA VAL A 374 -13.15 35.72 1.08
C VAL A 374 -12.54 35.22 2.39
N GLN A 375 -12.85 33.98 2.77
CA GLN A 375 -12.28 33.32 3.96
C GLN A 375 -11.06 32.46 3.62
N SER A 376 -11.07 31.83 2.46
CA SER A 376 -9.93 31.06 1.97
C SER A 376 -9.90 31.07 0.45
N ALA A 377 -8.71 31.19 -0.12
CA ALA A 377 -8.44 31.03 -1.53
C ALA A 377 -7.21 30.13 -1.67
N ALA A 378 -7.40 28.92 -2.19
CA ALA A 378 -6.33 27.93 -2.32
C ALA A 378 -6.41 27.20 -3.66
N THR A 379 -5.28 27.05 -4.35
CA THR A 379 -5.20 26.32 -5.62
C THR A 379 -5.44 24.84 -5.38
N SER A 380 -6.54 24.30 -5.90
CA SER A 380 -6.87 22.88 -5.80
C SER A 380 -6.28 22.05 -6.93
N SER A 381 -6.00 22.66 -8.09
CA SER A 381 -5.32 22.01 -9.22
C SER A 381 -4.39 23.00 -9.91
N LEU A 382 -3.10 22.66 -9.98
CA LEU A 382 -2.05 23.51 -10.54
C LEU A 382 -1.65 23.02 -11.93
N ALA A 383 -1.72 23.90 -12.92
CA ALA A 383 -1.24 23.67 -14.28
C ALA A 383 -0.32 24.82 -14.72
N LEU A 384 0.99 24.67 -14.49
CA LEU A 384 1.99 25.65 -14.89
C LEU A 384 2.06 25.77 -16.42
N GLY A 385 1.97 26.99 -16.95
CA GLY A 385 1.83 27.25 -18.38
C GLY A 385 0.41 27.05 -18.92
N GLY A 386 -0.58 26.79 -18.05
CA GLY A 386 -1.97 26.54 -18.42
C GLY A 386 -2.98 27.22 -17.48
N MET A 387 -4.18 26.62 -17.37
CA MET A 387 -5.25 27.11 -16.50
C MET A 387 -5.25 26.35 -15.17
N SER A 388 -4.97 27.05 -14.08
CA SER A 388 -5.07 26.53 -12.73
C SER A 388 -6.47 26.73 -12.16
N VAL A 389 -6.86 25.86 -11.24
CA VAL A 389 -8.16 25.88 -10.58
C VAL A 389 -7.97 26.16 -9.10
N MET A 390 -8.63 27.21 -8.61
CA MET A 390 -8.62 27.68 -7.24
C MET A 390 -9.99 27.50 -6.60
N ARG A 391 -9.99 27.02 -5.36
CA ARG A 391 -11.17 26.94 -4.51
C ARG A 391 -11.24 28.17 -3.63
N VAL A 392 -12.34 28.90 -3.73
CA VAL A 392 -12.58 30.13 -2.97
C VAL A 392 -13.79 29.95 -2.08
N THR A 393 -13.61 30.08 -0.77
CA THR A 393 -14.70 30.10 0.20
C THR A 393 -15.04 31.55 0.48
N PHE A 394 -16.26 31.96 0.15
CA PHE A 394 -16.71 33.34 0.17
C PHE A 394 -18.02 33.47 0.94
N ARG A 395 -18.17 34.57 1.67
CA ARG A 395 -19.40 34.91 2.40
C ARG A 395 -20.35 35.67 1.46
N GLY A 396 -21.20 34.94 0.75
CA GLY A 396 -22.18 35.48 -0.18
C GLY A 396 -22.48 34.53 -1.35
N ASP A 397 -23.28 35.00 -2.29
CA ASP A 397 -23.61 34.27 -3.53
C ASP A 397 -22.56 34.51 -4.64
N VAL A 398 -22.70 33.78 -5.75
CA VAL A 398 -21.80 33.87 -6.91
C VAL A 398 -21.78 35.28 -7.54
N GLY A 399 -22.91 36.00 -7.48
CA GLY A 399 -23.05 37.36 -7.99
C GLY A 399 -22.22 38.36 -7.19
N ALA A 400 -22.25 38.26 -5.85
CA ALA A 400 -21.45 39.06 -4.94
C ALA A 400 -19.94 38.78 -5.10
N LEU A 401 -19.55 37.51 -5.29
CA LEU A 401 -18.17 37.14 -5.56
C LEU A 401 -17.67 37.74 -6.88
N LYS A 402 -18.48 37.70 -7.95
CA LYS A 402 -18.16 38.30 -9.25
C LYS A 402 -17.94 39.81 -9.16
N ALA A 403 -18.82 40.52 -8.45
CA ALA A 403 -18.68 41.95 -8.21
C ALA A 403 -17.41 42.27 -7.41
N ALA A 404 -17.09 41.47 -6.40
CA ALA A 404 -15.90 41.65 -5.57
C ALA A 404 -14.58 41.36 -6.33
N LEU A 405 -14.58 40.36 -7.22
CA LEU A 405 -13.45 40.07 -8.12
C LEU A 405 -13.27 41.19 -9.17
N ALA A 406 -14.36 41.69 -9.75
CA ALA A 406 -14.33 42.80 -10.70
C ALA A 406 -13.81 44.10 -10.06
N ALA A 407 -14.18 44.37 -8.80
CA ALA A 407 -13.67 45.51 -8.04
C ALA A 407 -12.15 45.45 -7.78
N ARG A 408 -11.55 44.26 -7.84
CA ARG A 408 -10.09 44.05 -7.80
C ARG A 408 -9.41 44.01 -9.17
N GLY A 409 -10.14 44.35 -10.23
CA GLY A 409 -9.61 44.47 -11.59
C GLY A 409 -9.53 43.15 -12.35
N PHE A 410 -10.21 42.09 -11.90
CA PHE A 410 -10.30 40.84 -12.66
C PHE A 410 -11.46 40.90 -13.65
N LYS A 411 -11.22 40.45 -14.89
CA LYS A 411 -12.31 40.13 -15.83
C LYS A 411 -12.84 38.74 -15.47
N VAL A 412 -14.13 38.67 -15.15
CA VAL A 412 -14.79 37.43 -14.70
C VAL A 412 -15.77 36.97 -15.77
N GLN A 413 -15.59 35.74 -16.25
CA GLN A 413 -16.53 35.03 -17.13
C GLN A 413 -17.16 33.88 -16.34
N GLU A 414 -18.47 33.69 -16.51
CA GLU A 414 -19.22 32.64 -15.83
C GLU A 414 -19.68 31.60 -16.85
N GLY A 415 -19.49 30.32 -16.56
CA GLY A 415 -19.92 29.23 -17.43
C GLY A 415 -20.01 27.90 -16.69
N GLY A 416 -21.14 27.20 -16.83
CA GLY A 416 -21.32 25.82 -16.33
C GLY A 416 -21.05 25.62 -14.83
N GLY A 417 -21.35 26.61 -13.98
CA GLY A 417 -21.12 26.53 -12.53
C GLY A 417 -19.69 26.84 -12.07
N GLN A 418 -18.85 27.38 -12.97
CA GLN A 418 -17.47 27.79 -12.66
C GLN A 418 -17.22 29.25 -13.07
N LEU A 419 -16.33 29.92 -12.34
CA LEU A 419 -15.88 31.27 -12.66
C LEU A 419 -14.51 31.21 -13.31
N ARG A 420 -14.32 31.88 -14.44
CA ARG A 420 -13.01 32.08 -15.05
C ARG A 420 -12.58 33.52 -14.84
N ILE A 421 -11.40 33.71 -14.27
CA ILE A 421 -10.81 35.03 -14.05
C ILE A 421 -9.59 35.22 -14.94
N SER A 422 -9.45 36.41 -15.50
CA SER A 422 -8.25 36.87 -16.17
C SER A 422 -7.90 38.28 -15.70
N ARG A 423 -6.62 38.58 -15.57
CA ARG A 423 -6.14 39.93 -15.29
C ARG A 423 -5.93 40.70 -16.58
#